data_AF-A0A0G1YXW3-F1
#
_entry.id   AF-A0A0G1YXW3-F1
#
_cell.length_a   1.000
_cell.length_b   1.000
_cell.length_c   1.000
_cell.angle_alpha   90.00
_cell.angle_beta   90.00
_cell.angle_gamma   90.00
#
_symmetry.space_group_name_H-M   'P 1'
#
loop_
_entity.id
_entity.type
_entity.pdbx_description
1 polymer ?
#
loop_
_entity_poly.entity_id
_entity_poly.type
_entity_poly.pdbx_seq_one_letter_code
_entity_poly.pdbx_strand_id
1 'polypeptide(L)'
;MKKGSKKIAVLYHGNCPDGFTGAWAAWKKFGERAEYIGLADRDNPPRLKDKRIYMIDWAFNNRGPVDELRRNNRLLVSLDHHMASKDTPRTLPGSVFDAKRSGAVLAWRYFHPKKPVPAFLKYIEDHDLWRFRFKDTEAVSTIAESSSRDFKTWSGLVRDFEDTARRRRRIADGYKMLLYRDKQIEAILGCAKLVDFKGFRVFAVNSPVFRDRIGHTLARRKPPFAIVWREEGGKWKLSLRALRPFDLLKSVPGAKGHPQAAGMILPIGAPLPWKEVKSKR
;
A
#
# COMPACT_ATOMS: atom_id res chain seq x y z
N MET A 1 11.40 -36.94 -7.62
CA MET A 1 12.58 -36.08 -7.37
C MET A 1 12.19 -34.96 -6.42
N LYS A 2 12.79 -34.87 -5.23
CA LYS A 2 12.53 -33.75 -4.29
C LYS A 2 13.01 -32.46 -4.96
N LYS A 3 12.10 -31.58 -5.36
CA LYS A 3 12.42 -30.23 -5.85
C LYS A 3 13.28 -29.56 -4.76
N GLY A 4 14.57 -29.35 -5.03
CA GLY A 4 15.44 -28.67 -4.09
C GLY A 4 14.86 -27.30 -3.73
N SER A 5 14.97 -26.92 -2.45
CA SER A 5 14.56 -25.60 -1.96
C SER A 5 15.27 -24.50 -2.78
N LYS A 6 14.49 -23.55 -3.33
CA LYS A 6 15.02 -22.46 -4.15
C LYS A 6 16.03 -21.63 -3.35
N LYS A 7 17.14 -21.23 -3.96
CA LYS A 7 18.22 -20.47 -3.29
C LYS A 7 17.94 -18.97 -3.19
N ILE A 8 16.88 -18.47 -3.82
CA ILE A 8 16.52 -17.04 -3.83
C ILE A 8 15.09 -16.90 -3.30
N ALA A 9 14.88 -15.96 -2.38
CA ALA A 9 13.57 -15.57 -1.90
C ALA A 9 13.35 -14.07 -2.12
N VAL A 10 12.16 -13.72 -2.60
CA VAL A 10 11.69 -12.34 -2.74
C VAL A 10 10.53 -12.16 -1.78
N LEU A 11 10.76 -11.39 -0.72
CA LEU A 11 9.74 -10.97 0.22
C LEU A 11 9.21 -9.62 -0.24
N TYR A 12 7.90 -9.46 -0.30
CA TYR A 12 7.31 -8.20 -0.76
C TYR A 12 6.01 -7.89 -0.04
N HIS A 13 5.59 -6.63 -0.05
CA HIS A 13 4.28 -6.26 0.48
C HIS A 13 3.17 -6.84 -0.42
N GLY A 14 2.46 -7.86 0.10
CA GLY A 14 1.51 -8.66 -0.69
C GLY A 14 0.18 -7.97 -1.00
N ASN A 15 -0.12 -6.89 -0.27
CA ASN A 15 -1.45 -6.26 -0.29
C ASN A 15 -1.52 -4.95 -1.11
N CYS A 16 -0.45 -4.54 -1.78
CA CYS A 16 -0.46 -3.36 -2.65
C CYS A 16 0.07 -3.65 -4.06
N PRO A 17 -0.33 -2.86 -5.07
CA PRO A 17 0.26 -2.93 -6.40
C PRO A 17 1.76 -2.61 -6.44
N ASP A 18 2.28 -1.76 -5.55
CA ASP A 18 3.69 -1.36 -5.55
C ASP A 18 4.62 -2.53 -5.20
N GLY A 19 4.43 -3.15 -4.04
CA GLY A 19 5.12 -4.37 -3.63
C GLY A 19 4.99 -5.52 -4.63
N PHE A 20 3.79 -5.76 -5.18
CA PHE A 20 3.62 -6.81 -6.20
C PHE A 20 4.37 -6.48 -7.51
N THR A 21 4.38 -5.21 -7.94
CA THR A 21 5.15 -4.77 -9.11
C THR A 21 6.65 -4.90 -8.87
N GLY A 22 7.11 -4.65 -7.64
CA GLY A 22 8.48 -4.89 -7.23
C GLY A 22 8.87 -6.37 -7.29
N ALA A 23 7.98 -7.25 -6.82
CA ALA A 23 8.14 -8.70 -6.97
C ALA A 23 8.17 -9.13 -8.44
N TRP A 24 7.32 -8.55 -9.29
CA TRP A 24 7.34 -8.78 -10.74
C TRP A 24 8.68 -8.33 -11.37
N ALA A 25 9.24 -7.20 -10.95
CA ALA A 25 10.55 -6.75 -11.41
C ALA A 25 11.65 -7.77 -11.06
N ALA A 26 11.63 -8.33 -9.85
CA ALA A 26 12.52 -9.42 -9.45
C ALA A 26 12.25 -10.69 -10.28
N TRP A 27 10.98 -11.01 -10.56
CA TRP A 27 10.58 -12.15 -11.38
C TRP A 27 11.11 -12.08 -12.81
N LYS A 28 11.11 -10.90 -13.42
CA LYS A 28 11.74 -10.69 -14.74
C LYS A 28 13.25 -11.01 -14.76
N LYS A 29 13.93 -11.02 -13.60
CA LYS A 29 15.35 -11.39 -13.49
C LYS A 29 15.55 -12.85 -13.09
N PHE A 30 14.80 -13.34 -12.12
CA PHE A 30 15.05 -14.66 -11.52
C PHE A 30 14.16 -15.76 -12.08
N GLY A 31 12.96 -15.44 -12.56
CA GLY A 31 11.98 -16.41 -13.05
C GLY A 31 11.69 -17.48 -11.99
N GLU A 32 11.69 -18.74 -12.40
CA GLU A 32 11.39 -19.87 -11.52
C GLU A 32 12.48 -20.18 -10.48
N ARG A 33 13.66 -19.57 -10.59
CA ARG A 33 14.78 -19.78 -9.67
C ARG A 33 14.57 -19.16 -8.28
N ALA A 34 13.57 -18.29 -8.13
CA ALA A 34 13.21 -17.67 -6.86
C ALA A 34 11.81 -18.09 -6.39
N GLU A 35 11.61 -18.09 -5.08
CA GLU A 35 10.29 -18.07 -4.45
C GLU A 35 9.87 -16.62 -4.19
N TYR A 36 8.57 -16.32 -4.32
CA TYR A 36 8.00 -14.99 -4.16
C TYR A 36 6.94 -15.08 -3.07
N ILE A 37 7.19 -14.42 -1.95
CA ILE A 37 6.39 -14.54 -0.74
C ILE A 37 5.78 -13.17 -0.44
N GLY A 38 4.47 -13.04 -0.67
CA GLY A 38 3.72 -11.84 -0.34
C GLY A 38 3.41 -11.81 1.15
N LEU A 39 3.81 -10.74 1.83
CA LEU A 39 3.65 -10.56 3.27
C LEU A 39 2.68 -9.42 3.58
N ALA A 40 1.88 -9.62 4.63
CA ALA A 40 0.96 -8.64 5.18
C ALA A 40 1.26 -8.39 6.67
N ASP A 41 1.61 -9.44 7.39
CA ASP A 41 2.03 -9.41 8.78
C ASP A 41 3.50 -8.98 8.89
N ARG A 42 3.77 -7.93 9.67
CA ARG A 42 5.11 -7.36 9.90
C ARG A 42 5.81 -7.92 11.14
N ASP A 43 5.15 -8.79 11.90
CA ASP A 43 5.64 -9.33 13.16
C ASP A 43 6.01 -10.83 13.04
N ASN A 44 5.57 -11.50 11.97
CA ASN A 44 5.83 -12.94 11.75
C ASN A 44 6.73 -13.20 10.51
N PRO A 45 8.07 -13.25 10.66
CA PRO A 45 8.99 -13.56 9.57
C PRO A 45 8.83 -14.99 9.03
N PRO A 46 8.95 -15.21 7.71
CA PRO A 46 9.08 -16.56 7.17
C PRO A 46 10.41 -17.18 7.63
N ARG A 47 10.37 -18.47 7.99
CA ARG A 47 11.58 -19.22 8.35
C ARG A 47 12.39 -19.56 7.10
N LEU A 48 13.43 -18.79 6.83
CA LEU A 48 14.32 -18.93 5.68
C LEU A 48 15.77 -19.19 6.12
N LYS A 49 16.44 -20.15 5.47
CA LYS A 49 17.85 -20.51 5.74
C LYS A 49 18.60 -20.77 4.44
N ASP A 50 19.86 -20.36 4.38
CA ASP A 50 20.78 -20.57 3.25
C ASP A 50 20.29 -19.96 1.91
N LYS A 51 19.57 -18.83 1.96
CA LYS A 51 19.02 -18.14 0.77
C LYS A 51 19.69 -16.79 0.50
N ARG A 52 19.46 -16.26 -0.70
CA ARG A 52 19.63 -14.84 -1.04
C ARG A 52 18.26 -14.18 -1.00
N ILE A 53 18.07 -13.25 -0.07
CA ILE A 53 16.77 -12.64 0.23
C ILE A 53 16.75 -11.20 -0.27
N TYR A 54 15.68 -10.84 -0.99
CA TYR A 54 15.36 -9.47 -1.37
C TYR A 54 14.01 -9.10 -0.75
N MET A 55 14.00 -8.07 0.10
CA MET A 55 12.80 -7.47 0.67
C MET A 55 12.43 -6.23 -0.16
N ILE A 56 11.19 -6.13 -0.61
CA ILE A 56 10.75 -5.08 -1.53
C ILE A 56 9.48 -4.42 -1.00
N ASP A 57 9.47 -3.09 -0.93
CA ASP A 57 8.33 -2.29 -0.47
C ASP A 57 7.84 -2.66 0.95
N TRP A 58 8.74 -3.23 1.75
CA TRP A 58 8.34 -3.91 2.97
C TRP A 58 9.48 -4.09 3.96
N ALA A 59 9.15 -3.93 5.26
CA ALA A 59 10.05 -4.22 6.36
C ALA A 59 9.29 -4.69 7.61
N PHE A 60 10.00 -5.42 8.47
CA PHE A 60 9.56 -5.81 9.81
C PHE A 60 9.49 -4.61 10.75
N ASN A 61 8.57 -4.66 11.72
CA ASN A 61 8.48 -3.64 12.77
C ASN A 61 9.67 -3.67 13.72
N ASN A 62 10.23 -4.86 13.95
CA ASN A 62 11.31 -5.10 14.91
C ASN A 62 12.61 -5.43 14.18
N ARG A 63 13.74 -5.04 14.79
CA ARG A 63 15.07 -5.33 14.26
C ARG A 63 15.44 -6.83 14.34
N GLY A 64 14.97 -7.53 15.37
CA GLY A 64 15.27 -8.95 15.61
C GLY A 64 15.07 -9.86 14.39
N PRO A 65 13.88 -9.87 13.75
CA PRO A 65 13.64 -10.62 12.52
C PRO A 65 14.63 -10.32 11.38
N VAL A 66 15.02 -9.06 11.20
CA VAL A 66 15.99 -8.65 10.17
C VAL A 66 17.37 -9.25 10.48
N ASP A 67 17.81 -9.17 11.73
CA ASP A 67 19.11 -9.69 12.15
C ASP A 67 19.16 -11.23 12.12
N GLU A 68 18.05 -11.90 12.43
CA GLU A 68 17.91 -13.35 12.28
C GLU A 68 18.01 -13.77 10.81
N LEU A 69 17.26 -13.12 9.92
CA LEU A 69 17.34 -13.38 8.49
C LEU A 69 18.77 -13.15 7.97
N ARG A 70 19.42 -12.07 8.40
CA ARG A 70 20.81 -11.77 8.01
C ARG A 70 21.79 -12.84 8.48
N ARG A 71 21.67 -13.34 9.71
CA ARG A 71 22.56 -14.37 10.26
C ARG A 71 22.39 -15.73 9.58
N ASN A 72 21.16 -16.10 9.22
CA ASN A 72 20.84 -17.45 8.73
C ASN A 72 20.91 -17.60 7.20
N ASN A 73 21.18 -16.52 6.46
CA ASN A 73 21.10 -16.48 5.00
C ASN A 73 22.34 -15.85 4.38
N ARG A 74 22.57 -16.13 3.09
CA ARG A 74 23.77 -15.72 2.36
C ARG A 74 23.77 -14.25 1.99
N LEU A 75 22.59 -13.65 1.83
CA LEU A 75 22.40 -12.26 1.44
C LEU A 75 21.03 -11.79 1.94
N LEU A 76 20.98 -10.57 2.44
CA LEU A 76 19.75 -9.86 2.73
C LEU A 76 19.85 -8.43 2.18
N VAL A 77 19.00 -8.12 1.20
CA VAL A 77 18.88 -6.81 0.56
C VAL A 77 17.47 -6.28 0.80
N SER A 78 17.35 -5.01 1.16
CA SER A 78 16.07 -4.30 1.32
C SER A 78 15.98 -3.14 0.34
N LEU A 79 14.88 -3.08 -0.41
CA LEU A 79 14.55 -2.03 -1.37
C LEU A 79 13.25 -1.38 -0.89
N ASP A 80 13.35 -0.25 -0.20
CA ASP A 80 12.21 0.35 0.51
C ASP A 80 12.26 1.88 0.46
N HIS A 81 11.09 2.49 0.61
CA HIS A 81 10.86 3.93 0.56
C HIS A 81 10.09 4.44 1.79
N HIS A 82 9.59 3.54 2.65
CA HIS A 82 8.85 3.87 3.86
C HIS A 82 9.75 4.55 4.91
N MET A 83 9.43 5.79 5.27
CA MET A 83 10.18 6.54 6.28
C MET A 83 10.25 5.84 7.64
N ALA A 84 9.19 5.12 8.02
CA ALA A 84 9.13 4.35 9.27
C ALA A 84 10.11 3.16 9.31
N SER A 85 10.55 2.69 8.14
CA SER A 85 11.38 1.50 7.99
C SER A 85 12.80 1.82 7.48
N LYS A 86 13.16 3.10 7.36
CA LYS A 86 14.35 3.58 6.65
C LYS A 86 15.68 2.99 7.12
N ASP A 87 15.77 2.59 8.39
CA ASP A 87 17.02 2.13 8.98
C ASP A 87 17.43 0.73 8.48
N THR A 88 16.45 -0.11 8.15
CA THR A 88 16.71 -1.45 7.58
C THR A 88 17.50 -1.37 6.26
N PRO A 89 16.99 -0.71 5.19
CA PRO A 89 17.74 -0.58 3.94
C PRO A 89 19.00 0.30 4.06
N ARG A 90 19.11 1.18 5.06
CA ARG A 90 20.33 1.99 5.28
C ARG A 90 21.49 1.22 5.91
N THR A 91 21.20 0.14 6.64
CA THR A 91 22.20 -0.61 7.42
C THR A 91 22.60 -1.94 6.78
N LEU A 92 21.84 -2.42 5.79
CA LEU A 92 22.10 -3.68 5.10
C LEU A 92 22.94 -3.44 3.82
N PRO A 93 24.07 -4.13 3.63
CA PRO A 93 24.88 -4.00 2.42
C PRO A 93 24.08 -4.25 1.14
N GLY A 94 24.29 -3.40 0.12
CA GLY A 94 23.60 -3.50 -1.17
C GLY A 94 22.12 -3.16 -1.16
N SER A 95 21.60 -2.65 -0.03
CA SER A 95 20.21 -2.19 0.10
C SER A 95 20.05 -0.73 -0.35
N VAL A 96 18.81 -0.35 -0.68
CA VAL A 96 18.51 0.98 -1.22
C VAL A 96 17.31 1.56 -0.49
N PHE A 97 17.50 2.77 0.04
CA PHE A 97 16.43 3.61 0.57
C PHE A 97 16.26 4.86 -0.29
N ASP A 98 15.06 5.10 -0.81
CA ASP A 98 14.73 6.35 -1.50
C ASP A 98 13.25 6.69 -1.36
N ALA A 99 12.93 7.60 -0.44
CA ALA A 99 11.56 8.08 -0.23
C ALA A 99 10.95 8.84 -1.43
N LYS A 100 11.74 9.15 -2.47
CA LYS A 100 11.26 9.81 -3.69
C LYS A 100 10.85 8.82 -4.78
N ARG A 101 11.03 7.52 -4.54
CA ARG A 101 10.69 6.44 -5.48
C ARG A 101 9.81 5.42 -4.78
N SER A 102 8.97 4.74 -5.54
CA SER A 102 8.19 3.62 -4.99
C SER A 102 9.04 2.34 -4.97
N GLY A 103 8.66 1.37 -4.14
CA GLY A 103 9.31 0.06 -4.08
C GLY A 103 9.36 -0.65 -5.44
N ALA A 104 8.33 -0.49 -6.28
CA ALA A 104 8.32 -1.01 -7.66
C ALA A 104 9.46 -0.44 -8.52
N VAL A 105 9.65 0.88 -8.49
CA VAL A 105 10.68 1.55 -9.29
C VAL A 105 12.08 1.27 -8.74
N LEU A 106 12.23 1.18 -7.42
CA LEU A 106 13.48 0.77 -6.78
C LEU A 106 13.87 -0.65 -7.19
N ALA A 107 12.94 -1.60 -7.12
CA ALA A 107 13.16 -2.97 -7.56
C ALA A 107 13.54 -3.04 -9.04
N TRP A 108 12.84 -2.31 -9.91
CA TRP A 108 13.17 -2.29 -11.33
C TRP A 108 14.60 -1.80 -11.59
N ARG A 109 14.97 -0.66 -11.00
CA ARG A 109 16.32 -0.09 -11.14
C ARG A 109 17.41 -1.01 -10.58
N TYR A 110 17.14 -1.68 -9.47
CA TYR A 110 18.08 -2.61 -8.85
C TYR A 110 18.29 -3.87 -9.71
N PHE A 111 17.21 -4.47 -10.21
CA PHE A 111 17.31 -5.73 -10.95
C PHE A 111 17.67 -5.55 -12.43
N HIS A 112 17.30 -4.41 -13.03
CA HIS A 112 17.44 -4.09 -14.46
C HIS A 112 18.09 -2.70 -14.68
N PRO A 113 19.29 -2.42 -14.13
CA PRO A 113 19.86 -1.06 -14.09
C PRO A 113 20.14 -0.45 -15.46
N LYS A 114 20.30 -1.28 -16.50
CA LYS A 114 20.55 -0.85 -17.89
C LYS A 114 19.27 -0.66 -18.71
N LYS A 115 18.08 -0.87 -18.12
CA LYS A 115 16.80 -0.77 -18.83
C LYS A 115 16.00 0.44 -18.33
N PRO A 116 15.30 1.16 -19.21
CA PRO A 116 14.40 2.23 -18.79
C PRO A 116 13.29 1.67 -17.90
N VAL A 117 12.76 2.51 -17.00
CA VAL A 117 11.58 2.17 -16.19
C VAL A 117 10.34 2.09 -17.11
N PRO A 118 9.61 0.97 -17.14
CA PRO A 118 8.40 0.82 -17.95
C PRO A 118 7.34 1.87 -17.61
N ALA A 119 6.54 2.25 -18.61
CA ALA A 119 5.51 3.28 -18.47
C ALA A 119 4.50 2.93 -17.37
N PHE A 120 4.08 1.66 -17.28
CA PHE A 120 3.14 1.20 -16.25
C PHE A 120 3.67 1.47 -14.83
N LEU A 121 4.96 1.21 -14.57
CA LEU A 121 5.58 1.42 -13.26
C LEU A 121 5.62 2.90 -12.85
N LYS A 122 5.65 3.82 -13.82
CA LYS A 122 5.62 5.26 -13.53
C LYS A 122 4.25 5.70 -12.96
N TYR A 123 3.16 5.10 -13.44
CA TYR A 123 1.83 5.35 -12.88
C TYR A 123 1.68 4.72 -11.48
N ILE A 124 2.22 3.52 -11.28
CA ILE A 124 2.27 2.89 -9.94
C ILE A 124 3.02 3.80 -8.95
N GLU A 125 4.20 4.30 -9.32
CA GLU A 125 4.98 5.24 -8.48
C GLU A 125 4.22 6.55 -8.22
N ASP A 126 3.56 7.10 -9.24
CA ASP A 126 2.84 8.37 -9.12
C ASP A 126 1.63 8.27 -8.17
N HIS A 127 0.96 7.12 -8.14
CA HIS A 127 -0.13 6.84 -7.20
C HIS A 127 0.37 6.52 -5.80
N ASP A 128 1.37 5.64 -5.70
CA ASP A 128 1.92 5.17 -4.43
C ASP A 128 2.51 6.32 -3.60
N LEU A 129 3.19 7.27 -4.28
CA LEU A 129 3.72 8.48 -3.65
C LEU A 129 2.70 9.63 -3.54
N TRP A 130 1.43 9.38 -3.89
CA TRP A 130 0.31 10.33 -3.84
C TRP A 130 0.59 11.65 -4.59
N ARG A 131 1.23 11.57 -5.76
CA ARG A 131 1.68 12.72 -6.54
C ARG A 131 0.70 13.16 -7.61
N PHE A 132 0.01 12.22 -8.25
CA PHE A 132 -0.97 12.46 -9.33
C PHE A 132 -0.49 13.43 -10.42
N ARG A 133 0.78 13.31 -10.84
CA ARG A 133 1.37 14.11 -11.92
C ARG A 133 0.84 13.71 -13.28
N PHE A 134 0.44 12.45 -13.46
CA PHE A 134 -0.21 12.02 -14.70
C PHE A 134 -1.72 12.05 -14.54
N LYS A 135 -2.41 12.64 -15.52
CA LYS A 135 -3.89 12.73 -15.55
C LYS A 135 -4.58 11.36 -15.44
N ASP A 136 -3.91 10.32 -15.95
CA ASP A 136 -4.45 8.96 -16.03
C ASP A 136 -4.08 8.10 -14.81
N THR A 137 -3.32 8.63 -13.83
CA THR A 137 -2.81 7.85 -12.69
C THR A 137 -3.89 7.10 -11.94
N GLU A 138 -5.02 7.72 -11.64
CA GLU A 138 -6.10 7.04 -10.93
C GLU A 138 -6.71 5.89 -11.73
N ALA A 139 -6.85 6.07 -13.05
CA ALA A 139 -7.41 5.06 -13.93
C ALA A 139 -6.48 3.85 -14.00
N VAL A 140 -5.18 4.11 -14.14
CA VAL A 140 -4.15 3.06 -14.18
C VAL A 140 -4.03 2.32 -12.86
N SER A 141 -4.07 3.03 -11.72
CA SER A 141 -4.06 2.39 -10.41
C SER A 141 -5.29 1.52 -10.17
N THR A 142 -6.46 1.96 -10.64
CA THR A 142 -7.70 1.16 -10.54
C THR A 142 -7.58 -0.14 -11.34
N ILE A 143 -6.93 -0.11 -12.52
CA ILE A 143 -6.62 -1.33 -13.29
C ILE A 143 -5.69 -2.24 -12.47
N ALA A 144 -4.62 -1.69 -11.89
CA ALA A 144 -3.64 -2.46 -11.14
C ALA A 144 -4.24 -3.10 -9.87
N GLU A 145 -5.06 -2.36 -9.13
CA GLU A 145 -5.76 -2.82 -7.92
C GLU A 145 -6.79 -3.91 -8.20
N SER A 146 -7.43 -3.86 -9.38
CA SER A 146 -8.47 -4.79 -9.79
C SER A 146 -7.95 -6.00 -10.56
N SER A 147 -6.66 -6.03 -10.89
CA SER A 147 -6.06 -7.10 -11.67
C SER A 147 -5.62 -8.27 -10.78
N SER A 148 -5.70 -9.48 -11.32
CA SER A 148 -5.10 -10.65 -10.68
C SER A 148 -3.61 -10.43 -10.43
N ARG A 149 -3.17 -10.66 -9.20
CA ARG A 149 -1.77 -10.54 -8.78
C ARG A 149 -0.98 -11.79 -9.17
N ASP A 150 -0.84 -12.01 -10.47
CA ASP A 150 0.04 -13.03 -11.04
C ASP A 150 0.99 -12.42 -12.08
N PHE A 151 2.17 -13.01 -12.23
CA PHE A 151 3.23 -12.43 -13.07
C PHE A 151 2.89 -12.42 -14.57
N LYS A 152 1.98 -13.28 -15.04
CA LYS A 152 1.57 -13.32 -16.45
C LYS A 152 0.65 -12.15 -16.75
N THR A 153 -0.36 -11.92 -15.91
CA THR A 153 -1.25 -10.75 -15.96
C THR A 153 -0.44 -9.47 -15.90
N TRP A 154 0.48 -9.35 -14.92
CA TRP A 154 1.33 -8.15 -14.79
C TRP A 154 2.23 -7.92 -16.01
N SER A 155 2.81 -8.99 -16.57
CA SER A 155 3.60 -8.88 -17.79
C SER A 155 2.77 -8.42 -18.99
N GLY A 156 1.52 -8.87 -19.08
CA GLY A 156 0.56 -8.42 -20.09
C GLY A 156 0.27 -6.93 -19.96
N LEU A 157 -0.03 -6.46 -18.74
CA LEU A 157 -0.26 -5.03 -18.46
C LEU A 157 0.96 -4.19 -18.81
N VAL A 158 2.15 -4.55 -18.33
CA VAL A 158 3.37 -3.79 -18.63
C VAL A 158 3.61 -3.73 -20.14
N ARG A 159 3.48 -4.86 -20.85
CA ARG A 159 3.62 -4.90 -22.31
C ARG A 159 2.59 -4.01 -23.02
N ASP A 160 1.32 -4.09 -22.62
CA ASP A 160 0.25 -3.28 -23.21
C ASP A 160 0.51 -1.79 -22.99
N PHE A 161 1.12 -1.42 -21.86
CA PHE A 161 1.50 -0.04 -21.58
C PHE A 161 2.74 0.41 -22.35
N GLU A 162 3.57 -0.45 -22.94
CA GLU A 162 4.66 0.00 -23.82
C GLU A 162 4.15 0.33 -25.25
N ASP A 163 2.96 -0.16 -25.63
CA ASP A 163 2.31 0.12 -26.91
C ASP A 163 1.27 1.25 -26.76
N THR A 164 1.39 2.32 -27.56
CA THR A 164 0.53 3.51 -27.44
C THR A 164 -0.96 3.19 -27.61
N ALA A 165 -1.33 2.35 -28.58
CA ALA A 165 -2.72 2.05 -28.86
C ALA A 165 -3.34 1.14 -27.78
N ARG A 166 -2.59 0.13 -27.32
CA ARG A 166 -3.00 -0.74 -26.22
C ARG A 166 -3.09 0.04 -24.90
N ARG A 167 -2.10 0.90 -24.61
CA ARG A 167 -2.12 1.79 -23.44
C ARG A 167 -3.38 2.64 -23.41
N ARG A 168 -3.72 3.29 -24.53
CA ARG A 168 -4.94 4.11 -24.65
C ARG A 168 -6.21 3.32 -24.36
N ARG A 169 -6.31 2.08 -24.90
CA ARG A 169 -7.46 1.20 -24.62
C ARG A 169 -7.54 0.82 -23.14
N ARG A 170 -6.42 0.41 -22.53
CA ARG A 170 -6.37 0.09 -21.10
C ARG A 170 -6.78 1.27 -20.23
N ILE A 171 -6.27 2.46 -20.50
CA ILE A 171 -6.64 3.68 -19.78
C ILE A 171 -8.14 3.97 -19.92
N ALA A 172 -8.71 3.82 -21.13
CA ALA A 172 -10.15 4.00 -21.35
C ALA A 172 -10.99 3.00 -20.53
N ASP A 173 -10.54 1.75 -20.40
CA ASP A 173 -11.19 0.77 -19.52
C ASP A 173 -11.06 1.15 -18.04
N GLY A 174 -9.87 1.62 -17.63
CA GLY A 174 -9.65 2.17 -16.29
C GLY A 174 -10.61 3.31 -15.94
N TYR A 175 -10.91 4.21 -16.88
CA TYR A 175 -11.89 5.28 -16.67
C TYR A 175 -13.32 4.76 -16.49
N LYS A 176 -13.72 3.69 -17.18
CA LYS A 176 -15.03 3.05 -16.95
C LYS A 176 -15.10 2.45 -15.54
N MET A 177 -14.01 1.85 -15.07
CA MET A 177 -13.92 1.30 -13.71
C MET A 177 -13.97 2.41 -12.66
N LEU A 178 -13.27 3.53 -12.90
CA LEU A 178 -13.34 4.72 -12.06
C LEU A 178 -14.76 5.24 -11.93
N LEU A 179 -15.49 5.36 -13.04
CA LEU A 179 -16.87 5.83 -13.02
C LEU A 179 -17.75 4.97 -12.10
N TYR A 180 -17.61 3.65 -12.17
CA TYR A 180 -18.33 2.74 -11.29
C TYR A 180 -17.89 2.90 -9.83
N ARG A 181 -16.58 2.92 -9.57
CA ARG A 181 -16.00 3.11 -8.23
C ARG A 181 -16.50 4.40 -7.58
N ASP A 182 -16.49 5.50 -8.33
CA ASP A 182 -16.87 6.81 -7.81
C ASP A 182 -18.37 6.88 -7.48
N LYS A 183 -19.23 6.19 -8.24
CA LYS A 183 -20.65 6.02 -7.86
C LYS A 183 -20.81 5.25 -6.54
N GLN A 184 -20.03 4.18 -6.33
CA GLN A 184 -20.05 3.44 -5.06
C GLN A 184 -19.57 4.32 -3.89
N ILE A 185 -18.51 5.12 -4.13
CA ILE A 185 -18.00 6.05 -3.12
C ILE A 185 -19.06 7.10 -2.76
N GLU A 186 -19.74 7.72 -3.73
CA GLU A 186 -20.78 8.71 -3.44
C GLU A 186 -21.95 8.11 -2.65
N ALA A 187 -22.37 6.88 -2.96
CA ALA A 187 -23.40 6.19 -2.18
C ALA A 187 -22.95 6.01 -0.71
N ILE A 188 -21.69 5.61 -0.48
CA ILE A 188 -21.14 5.46 0.87
C ILE A 188 -21.02 6.82 1.58
N LEU A 189 -20.58 7.86 0.87
CA LEU A 189 -20.47 9.21 1.42
C LEU A 189 -21.82 9.76 1.90
N GLY A 190 -22.93 9.39 1.25
CA GLY A 190 -24.29 9.71 1.69
C GLY A 190 -24.68 9.10 3.04
N CYS A 191 -24.01 8.03 3.46
CA CYS A 191 -24.22 7.36 4.76
C CYS A 191 -23.37 7.96 5.90
N ALA A 192 -22.56 8.99 5.62
CA ALA A 192 -21.70 9.58 6.64
C ALA A 192 -22.52 10.31 7.71
N LYS A 193 -22.11 10.11 8.97
CA LYS A 193 -22.75 10.73 10.14
C LYS A 193 -21.82 11.76 10.76
N LEU A 194 -22.38 12.86 11.24
CA LEU A 194 -21.65 13.83 12.02
C LEU A 194 -21.53 13.31 13.46
N VAL A 195 -20.30 13.25 13.98
CA VAL A 195 -20.04 12.66 15.29
C VAL A 195 -19.10 13.55 16.10
N ASP A 196 -19.27 13.53 17.42
CA ASP A 196 -18.31 14.13 18.36
C ASP A 196 -17.32 13.04 18.80
N PHE A 197 -16.05 13.17 18.37
CA PHE A 197 -14.97 12.24 18.63
C PHE A 197 -13.74 12.98 19.19
N LYS A 198 -13.35 12.66 20.44
CA LYS A 198 -12.17 13.25 21.12
C LYS A 198 -12.15 14.80 21.08
N GLY A 199 -13.31 15.44 21.23
CA GLY A 199 -13.45 16.89 21.19
C GLY A 199 -13.58 17.48 19.79
N PHE A 200 -13.58 16.67 18.74
CA PHE A 200 -13.75 17.12 17.36
C PHE A 200 -15.10 16.69 16.79
N ARG A 201 -15.77 17.62 16.09
CA ARG A 201 -16.99 17.35 15.33
C ARG A 201 -16.65 17.05 13.87
N VAL A 202 -16.63 15.77 13.52
CA VAL A 202 -16.14 15.24 12.23
C VAL A 202 -17.13 14.26 11.61
N PHE A 203 -16.97 13.96 10.33
CA PHE A 203 -17.72 12.89 9.70
C PHE A 203 -17.13 11.52 10.00
N ALA A 204 -17.99 10.56 10.30
CA ALA A 204 -17.68 9.15 10.43
C ALA A 204 -18.59 8.31 9.52
N VAL A 205 -18.04 7.30 8.85
CA VAL A 205 -18.81 6.40 7.98
C VAL A 205 -18.31 4.97 8.07
N ASN A 206 -19.23 4.00 8.02
CA ASN A 206 -18.87 2.59 7.94
C ASN A 206 -18.51 2.24 6.50
N SER A 207 -17.31 1.69 6.27
CA SER A 207 -16.99 1.09 4.98
C SER A 207 -15.80 0.12 5.08
N PRO A 208 -15.90 -1.10 4.50
CA PRO A 208 -14.75 -1.98 4.37
C PRO A 208 -13.78 -1.54 3.27
N VAL A 209 -14.22 -0.72 2.32
CA VAL A 209 -13.51 -0.37 1.08
C VAL A 209 -13.27 1.13 0.94
N PHE A 210 -12.41 1.53 0.00
CA PHE A 210 -12.15 2.93 -0.40
C PHE A 210 -11.84 3.92 0.74
N ARG A 211 -11.30 3.43 1.86
CA ARG A 211 -11.12 4.21 3.11
C ARG A 211 -10.32 5.50 2.90
N ASP A 212 -9.29 5.46 2.07
CA ASP A 212 -8.45 6.61 1.75
C ASP A 212 -9.25 7.72 1.05
N ARG A 213 -9.97 7.36 -0.01
CA ARG A 213 -10.75 8.30 -0.82
C ARG A 213 -11.96 8.82 -0.06
N ILE A 214 -12.71 7.93 0.59
CA ILE A 214 -13.85 8.31 1.43
C ILE A 214 -13.40 9.26 2.55
N GLY A 215 -12.37 8.87 3.30
CA GLY A 215 -11.86 9.67 4.41
C GLY A 215 -11.33 11.03 3.96
N HIS A 216 -10.56 11.08 2.86
CA HIS A 216 -10.08 12.35 2.31
C HIS A 216 -11.23 13.25 1.85
N THR A 217 -12.23 12.71 1.14
CA THR A 217 -13.40 13.48 0.69
C THR A 217 -14.21 14.01 1.86
N LEU A 218 -14.50 13.18 2.87
CA LEU A 218 -15.22 13.61 4.06
C LEU A 218 -14.45 14.66 4.87
N ALA A 219 -13.12 14.53 4.98
CA ALA A 219 -12.28 15.53 5.66
C ALA A 219 -12.31 16.89 4.95
N ARG A 220 -12.46 16.92 3.61
CA ARG A 220 -12.69 18.16 2.85
C ARG A 220 -14.09 18.72 3.06
N ARG A 221 -15.11 17.87 3.18
CA ARG A 221 -16.49 18.31 3.47
C ARG A 221 -16.61 18.88 4.89
N LYS A 222 -15.92 18.29 5.88
CA LYS A 222 -15.87 18.76 7.26
C LYS A 222 -14.46 18.60 7.86
N PRO A 223 -13.63 19.65 7.79
CA PRO A 223 -12.31 19.65 8.43
C PRO A 223 -12.40 19.47 9.96
N PRO A 224 -11.34 18.99 10.64
CA PRO A 224 -9.99 18.81 10.08
C PRO A 224 -9.65 17.40 9.58
N PHE A 225 -10.47 16.40 9.94
CA PHE A 225 -10.30 15.01 9.53
C PHE A 225 -11.64 14.30 9.42
N ALA A 226 -11.63 13.07 8.91
CA ALA A 226 -12.78 12.17 8.92
C ALA A 226 -12.37 10.75 9.33
N ILE A 227 -13.38 9.96 9.67
CA ILE A 227 -13.22 8.59 10.17
C ILE A 227 -13.94 7.63 9.21
N VAL A 228 -13.23 6.62 8.73
CA VAL A 228 -13.83 5.46 8.05
C VAL A 228 -13.61 4.24 8.93
N TRP A 229 -14.68 3.58 9.34
CA TRP A 229 -14.61 2.46 10.29
C TRP A 229 -15.18 1.18 9.70
N ARG A 230 -14.70 0.04 10.20
CA ARG A 230 -15.21 -1.30 9.87
C ARG A 230 -14.98 -2.26 11.02
N GLU A 231 -15.73 -3.34 11.06
CA GLU A 231 -15.36 -4.53 11.83
C GLU A 231 -14.30 -5.33 11.06
N GLU A 232 -13.29 -5.84 11.77
CA GLU A 232 -12.39 -6.87 11.25
C GLU A 232 -11.85 -7.74 12.41
N GLY A 233 -12.17 -9.04 12.41
CA GLY A 233 -11.67 -9.99 13.41
C GLY A 233 -12.08 -9.66 14.85
N GLY A 234 -13.36 -9.32 15.07
CA GLY A 234 -13.88 -8.97 16.39
C GLY A 234 -13.34 -7.64 16.95
N LYS A 235 -12.85 -6.76 16.09
CA LYS A 235 -12.31 -5.44 16.46
C LYS A 235 -12.86 -4.36 15.54
N TRP A 236 -13.09 -3.17 16.08
CA TRP A 236 -13.32 -1.97 15.29
C TRP A 236 -11.99 -1.44 14.77
N LYS A 237 -11.85 -1.33 13.45
CA LYS A 237 -10.72 -0.64 12.80
C LYS A 237 -11.18 0.71 12.28
N LEU A 238 -10.63 1.76 12.85
CA LEU A 238 -10.87 3.15 12.46
C LEU A 238 -9.69 3.61 11.60
N SER A 239 -9.99 4.10 10.40
CA SER A 239 -9.03 4.75 9.50
C SER A 239 -9.32 6.24 9.48
N LEU A 240 -8.38 7.04 9.97
CA LEU A 240 -8.49 8.49 10.06
C LEU A 240 -7.74 9.14 8.90
N ARG A 241 -8.39 10.10 8.23
CA ARG A 241 -7.77 10.88 7.15
C ARG A 241 -7.91 12.36 7.47
N ALA A 242 -6.79 13.06 7.57
CA ALA A 242 -6.76 14.48 7.92
C ALA A 242 -6.21 15.32 6.77
N LEU A 243 -6.63 16.59 6.74
CA LEU A 243 -6.07 17.59 5.84
C LEU A 243 -4.91 18.29 6.53
N ARG A 244 -3.87 18.62 5.76
CA ARG A 244 -2.81 19.52 6.26
C ARG A 244 -3.43 20.88 6.62
N PRO A 245 -2.96 21.55 7.68
CA PRO A 245 -1.80 21.20 8.51
C PRO A 245 -2.12 20.31 9.73
N PHE A 246 -3.33 19.74 9.85
CA PHE A 246 -3.72 18.98 11.04
C PHE A 246 -2.91 17.70 11.20
N ASP A 247 -2.45 17.44 12.44
CA ASP A 247 -1.65 16.27 12.81
C ASP A 247 -2.47 15.33 13.71
N LEU A 248 -2.88 14.19 13.16
CA LEU A 248 -3.64 13.15 13.86
C LEU A 248 -2.88 12.57 15.05
N LEU A 249 -1.56 12.41 14.95
CA LEU A 249 -0.78 11.73 15.99
C LEU A 249 -0.64 12.62 17.24
N LYS A 250 -0.62 13.94 17.05
CA LYS A 250 -0.61 14.91 18.16
C LYS A 250 -1.99 15.13 18.75
N SER A 251 -3.03 15.12 17.91
CA SER A 251 -4.37 15.58 18.30
C SER A 251 -5.33 14.46 18.68
N VAL A 252 -5.05 13.21 18.28
CA VAL A 252 -5.92 12.06 18.52
C VAL A 252 -5.15 10.98 19.29
N PRO A 253 -5.25 10.95 20.64
CA PRO A 253 -4.55 9.96 21.46
C PRO A 253 -4.89 8.52 21.06
N GLY A 254 -3.84 7.70 20.90
CA GLY A 254 -3.95 6.29 20.49
C GLY A 254 -3.96 6.06 18.98
N ALA A 255 -4.00 7.11 18.16
CA ALA A 255 -3.82 6.99 16.72
C ALA A 255 -2.36 6.61 16.38
N LYS A 256 -2.19 5.68 15.44
CA LYS A 256 -0.87 5.24 14.94
C LYS A 256 -0.80 5.34 13.42
N GLY A 257 0.37 5.65 12.87
CA GLY A 257 0.56 5.80 11.42
C GLY A 257 1.21 7.13 11.08
N HIS A 258 0.63 7.88 10.14
CA HIS A 258 1.12 9.17 9.69
C HIS A 258 0.23 10.33 10.14
N PRO A 259 0.76 11.57 10.27
CA PRO A 259 0.00 12.75 10.66
C PRO A 259 -1.30 12.99 9.87
N GLN A 260 -1.34 12.64 8.58
CA GLN A 260 -2.53 12.79 7.73
C GLN A 260 -3.30 11.47 7.47
N ALA A 261 -2.73 10.33 7.87
CA ALA A 261 -3.30 9.01 7.64
C ALA A 261 -2.95 8.09 8.80
N ALA A 262 -3.84 8.01 9.78
CA ALA A 262 -3.64 7.20 10.98
C ALA A 262 -4.73 6.12 11.10
N GLY A 263 -4.47 5.14 11.96
CA GLY A 263 -5.40 4.09 12.31
C GLY A 263 -5.53 3.93 13.81
N MET A 264 -6.70 3.44 14.24
CA MET A 264 -6.96 3.01 15.61
C MET A 264 -7.67 1.65 15.58
N ILE A 265 -7.39 0.81 16.57
CA ILE A 265 -8.03 -0.48 16.75
C ILE A 265 -8.69 -0.48 18.12
N LEU A 266 -9.97 -0.83 18.19
CA LEU A 266 -10.76 -0.87 19.42
C LEU A 266 -11.46 -2.23 19.57
N PRO A 267 -11.73 -2.70 20.80
CA PRO A 267 -12.54 -3.91 21.02
C PRO A 267 -13.98 -3.74 20.54
N ILE A 268 -14.57 -4.78 19.93
CA ILE A 268 -15.94 -4.70 19.39
C ILE A 268 -17.04 -4.56 20.45
N GLY A 269 -16.78 -4.99 21.69
CA GLY A 269 -17.69 -4.86 22.84
C GLY A 269 -17.74 -3.46 23.46
N ALA A 270 -16.90 -2.53 23.01
CA ALA A 270 -17.04 -1.12 23.38
C ALA A 270 -18.05 -0.45 22.44
N PRO A 271 -18.91 0.46 22.93
CA PRO A 271 -19.69 1.32 22.04
C PRO A 271 -18.74 2.08 21.10
N LEU A 272 -19.22 2.43 19.90
CA LEU A 272 -18.44 3.29 19.00
C LEU A 272 -17.95 4.52 19.78
N PRO A 273 -16.69 4.94 19.62
CA PRO A 273 -16.02 5.86 20.54
C PRO A 273 -16.46 7.32 20.35
N TRP A 274 -17.62 7.55 19.75
CA TRP A 274 -18.19 8.84 19.44
C TRP A 274 -19.70 8.85 19.65
N LYS A 275 -20.26 10.04 19.83
CA LYS A 275 -21.70 10.26 19.88
C LYS A 275 -22.16 10.87 18.55
N GLU A 276 -23.24 10.36 17.99
CA GLU A 276 -23.86 10.96 16.82
C GLU A 276 -24.47 12.31 17.18
N VAL A 277 -24.11 13.34 16.43
CA VAL A 277 -24.70 14.67 16.57
C VAL A 277 -26.00 14.66 15.79
N LYS A 278 -27.14 14.72 16.49
CA LYS A 278 -28.44 14.86 15.83
C LYS A 278 -28.44 16.17 15.05
N SER A 279 -28.61 16.06 13.73
CA SER A 279 -28.95 17.21 12.89
C SER A 279 -30.22 17.84 13.46
N LYS A 280 -30.16 19.10 13.90
CA LYS A 280 -31.40 19.90 13.97
C LYS A 280 -31.89 19.98 12.53
N ARG A 281 -33.01 19.31 12.24
CA ARG A 281 -33.74 19.56 10.99
C ARG A 281 -34.31 20.97 11.04
#